data_AF-A0A9Q7WHS5-F1
#
_entry.id   AF-A0A9Q7WHS5-F1
#
_cell.length_a   1.000
_cell.length_b   1.000
_cell.length_c   1.000
_cell.angle_alpha   90.00
_cell.angle_beta   90.00
_cell.angle_gamma   90.00
#
_symmetry.space_group_name_H-M   'P 1'
#
loop_
_entity.id
_entity.type
_entity.pdbx_description
1 polymer ?
#
loop_
_entity_poly.entity_id
_entity_poly.type
_entity_poly.pdbx_seq_one_letter_code
_entity_poly.pdbx_strand_id
1 'polypeptide(L)'
;MTTTSDNVETGVADPDLVVQDQTVGKNVYYAGSRIPDLPSDDSLRPNQRAQHVVPPNSLLWKYMADPFVVGAAGQRAAILENLWPQLGQGVSDHSVIVSGHNGGFDKIIQRGRSTAKTIPMVVFSTPEEARKYGVQVRNFHKSIKGDMPNGRKYHAINAETYYWAHVTFFEAIYRASDLGVLERPLSREEKAQIFEESKEWFSLYGVDDRAQPQTYDEFESYLKDVFDNRLVNSKLAQYTVGFARKTLPLNAFPEKYRPLARPLLPLLRTPLRWLTVPVLEPQIRDLLGLDWSEKEERWFRRYIKSLRFIRLAMMRLRAPLRFRYMPYAIDAFQREGINPDEITLESARAALAAHRAARQAS
;
A
#
# COMPACT_ATOMS: atom_id res chain seq x y z
N MET A 1 36.70 -19.45 -47.53
CA MET A 1 35.79 -20.50 -47.02
C MET A 1 35.40 -20.10 -45.61
N THR A 2 34.21 -19.53 -45.50
CA THR A 2 33.58 -19.01 -44.29
C THR A 2 32.73 -20.11 -43.70
N THR A 3 32.97 -20.49 -42.44
CA THR A 3 31.99 -21.21 -41.61
C THR A 3 32.18 -20.75 -40.17
N THR A 4 31.54 -19.63 -39.83
CA THR A 4 31.11 -19.34 -38.46
C THR A 4 29.94 -20.26 -38.16
N SER A 5 30.09 -21.12 -37.16
CA SER A 5 29.02 -21.96 -36.63
C SER A 5 28.06 -21.09 -35.83
N ASP A 6 26.84 -20.95 -36.33
CA ASP A 6 25.71 -20.36 -35.61
C ASP A 6 25.37 -21.22 -34.38
N ASN A 7 25.57 -20.65 -33.19
CA ASN A 7 24.91 -21.14 -31.98
C ASN A 7 23.47 -20.63 -31.98
N VAL A 8 22.55 -21.45 -32.47
CA VAL A 8 21.11 -21.25 -32.25
C VAL A 8 20.80 -21.74 -30.84
N GLU A 9 20.87 -20.83 -29.87
CA GLU A 9 20.17 -21.03 -28.59
C GLU A 9 18.68 -21.20 -28.90
N THR A 10 18.16 -22.39 -28.65
CA THR A 10 16.73 -22.69 -28.73
C THR A 10 16.02 -21.90 -27.63
N GLY A 11 15.60 -20.68 -27.95
CA GLY A 11 14.89 -19.77 -27.06
C GLY A 11 13.52 -20.33 -26.68
N VAL A 12 13.41 -20.90 -25.49
CA VAL A 12 12.11 -21.15 -24.86
C VAL A 12 11.47 -19.78 -24.63
N ALA A 13 10.34 -19.52 -25.28
CA ALA A 13 9.60 -18.28 -25.08
C ALA A 13 9.24 -18.13 -23.60
N ASP A 14 9.64 -17.02 -22.96
CA ASP A 14 9.27 -16.72 -21.58
C ASP A 14 7.74 -16.66 -21.48
N PRO A 15 7.09 -17.62 -20.78
CA PRO A 15 5.64 -17.69 -20.73
C PRO A 15 5.03 -16.54 -19.90
N ASP A 16 5.84 -15.86 -19.09
CA ASP A 16 5.43 -14.69 -18.32
C ASP A 16 5.46 -13.42 -19.17
N LEU A 17 6.18 -13.42 -20.30
CA LEU A 17 6.36 -12.22 -21.12
C LEU A 17 5.13 -11.93 -21.98
N VAL A 18 4.63 -10.71 -21.90
CA VAL A 18 3.64 -10.17 -22.83
C VAL A 18 4.37 -9.69 -24.08
N VAL A 19 4.29 -10.44 -25.17
CA VAL A 19 5.02 -10.15 -26.43
C VAL A 19 4.40 -9.01 -27.25
N GLN A 20 3.10 -8.77 -27.08
CA GLN A 20 2.34 -7.72 -27.76
C GLN A 20 1.30 -7.19 -26.79
N ASP A 21 0.88 -5.94 -26.97
CA ASP A 21 -0.16 -5.33 -26.15
C ASP A 21 -1.40 -6.23 -26.08
N GLN A 22 -1.84 -6.57 -24.86
CA GLN A 22 -2.98 -7.44 -24.62
C GLN A 22 -4.03 -6.74 -23.77
N THR A 23 -5.26 -6.74 -24.28
CA THR A 23 -6.43 -6.20 -23.57
C THR A 23 -7.14 -7.31 -22.81
N VAL A 24 -7.36 -7.09 -21.51
CA VAL A 24 -8.10 -8.00 -20.64
C VAL A 24 -9.17 -7.21 -19.90
N GLY A 25 -10.43 -7.46 -20.25
CA GLY A 25 -11.55 -6.64 -19.80
C GLY A 25 -11.37 -5.18 -20.20
N LYS A 26 -11.10 -4.31 -19.22
CA LYS A 26 -10.90 -2.87 -19.42
C LYS A 26 -9.45 -2.42 -19.27
N ASN A 27 -8.57 -3.33 -18.85
CA ASN A 27 -7.14 -3.10 -18.68
C ASN A 27 -6.37 -3.45 -19.96
N VAL A 28 -5.18 -2.88 -20.09
CA VAL A 28 -4.24 -3.21 -21.17
C VAL A 28 -2.88 -3.43 -20.53
N TYR A 29 -2.26 -4.56 -20.84
CA TYR A 29 -0.86 -4.85 -20.51
C TYR A 29 -0.02 -4.61 -21.75
N TYR A 30 1.05 -3.85 -21.59
CA TYR A 30 1.91 -3.45 -22.69
C TYR A 30 2.98 -4.49 -22.98
N ALA A 31 3.40 -4.58 -24.23
CA ALA A 31 4.51 -5.43 -24.65
C ALA A 31 5.76 -5.22 -23.78
N GLY A 32 6.45 -6.30 -23.42
CA GLY A 32 7.60 -6.28 -22.52
C GLY A 32 7.26 -6.44 -21.04
N SER A 33 5.97 -6.38 -20.66
CA SER A 33 5.55 -6.64 -19.27
C SER A 33 5.70 -8.13 -18.94
N ARG A 34 6.30 -8.44 -17.79
CA ARG A 34 6.40 -9.81 -17.28
C ARG A 34 5.34 -10.05 -16.21
N ILE A 35 4.47 -11.04 -16.44
CA ILE A 35 3.29 -11.33 -15.62
C ILE A 35 3.36 -12.78 -15.16
N PRO A 36 3.71 -13.07 -13.90
CA PRO A 36 3.77 -14.45 -13.41
C PRO A 36 2.39 -15.11 -13.34
N ASP A 37 2.34 -16.44 -13.36
CA ASP A 37 1.08 -17.18 -13.20
C ASP A 37 0.72 -17.32 -11.72
N LEU A 38 -0.35 -16.66 -11.28
CA LEU A 38 -0.78 -16.60 -9.87
C LEU A 38 -2.29 -16.85 -9.72
N PRO A 39 -2.80 -18.05 -10.06
CA PRO A 39 -4.24 -18.28 -10.22
C PRO A 39 -4.95 -18.79 -8.95
N SER A 40 -4.22 -19.11 -7.87
CA SER A 40 -4.73 -19.93 -6.76
C SER A 40 -5.50 -19.15 -5.68
N ASP A 41 -6.54 -19.77 -5.11
CA ASP A 41 -7.14 -19.35 -3.84
C ASP A 41 -6.35 -19.97 -2.68
N ASP A 42 -5.37 -19.25 -2.14
CA ASP A 42 -4.52 -19.73 -1.05
C ASP A 42 -5.16 -19.44 0.33
N SER A 43 -6.46 -19.70 0.42
CA SER A 43 -7.28 -19.57 1.59
C SER A 43 -6.99 -20.67 2.63
N LEU A 44 -6.63 -20.30 3.87
CA LEU A 44 -6.55 -21.29 4.95
C LEU A 44 -7.93 -21.74 5.42
N ARG A 45 -8.06 -23.05 5.70
CA ARG A 45 -9.21 -23.63 6.40
C ARG A 45 -9.25 -23.14 7.85
N PRO A 46 -10.41 -23.09 8.52
CA PRO A 46 -10.51 -22.57 9.89
C PRO A 46 -9.51 -23.18 10.87
N ASN A 47 -9.25 -24.50 10.79
CA ASN A 47 -8.31 -25.21 11.65
C ASN A 47 -6.82 -24.99 11.32
N GLN A 48 -6.50 -24.34 10.20
CA GLN A 48 -5.14 -23.98 9.80
C GLN A 48 -4.80 -22.52 10.13
N ARG A 49 -5.78 -21.72 10.56
CA ARG A 49 -5.58 -20.30 10.83
C ARG A 49 -4.97 -20.10 12.21
N ALA A 50 -3.71 -19.68 12.24
CA ALA A 50 -3.06 -19.17 13.45
C ALA A 50 -3.15 -17.64 13.44
N GLN A 51 -4.29 -17.10 13.87
CA GLN A 51 -4.52 -15.65 13.89
C GLN A 51 -3.98 -15.04 15.18
N HIS A 52 -3.28 -13.93 15.05
CA HIS A 52 -2.60 -13.24 16.13
C HIS A 52 -2.78 -11.73 15.99
N VAL A 53 -2.97 -11.05 17.10
CA VAL A 53 -3.30 -9.62 17.08
C VAL A 53 -2.03 -8.81 17.26
N VAL A 54 -1.98 -7.63 16.67
CA VAL A 54 -0.85 -6.72 16.87
C VAL A 54 -0.86 -6.27 18.34
N PRO A 55 0.26 -6.39 19.07
CA PRO A 55 0.33 -5.90 20.44
C PRO A 55 0.11 -4.37 20.45
N PRO A 56 -0.75 -3.83 21.34
CA PRO A 56 -1.05 -2.40 21.37
C PRO A 56 0.14 -1.45 21.55
N ASN A 57 1.16 -1.87 22.30
CA ASN A 57 2.40 -1.12 22.48
C ASN A 57 3.38 -1.47 21.36
N SER A 58 3.05 -1.13 20.11
CA SER A 58 3.83 -1.47 18.90
C SER A 58 4.21 -0.23 18.09
N LEU A 59 5.32 -0.32 17.34
CA LEU A 59 5.71 0.75 16.42
C LEU A 59 4.71 0.87 15.26
N LEU A 60 4.10 -0.24 14.84
CA LEU A 60 3.01 -0.26 13.86
C LEU A 60 1.83 0.61 14.34
N TRP A 61 1.36 0.43 15.58
CA TRP A 61 0.31 1.29 16.15
C TRP A 61 0.71 2.76 16.20
N LYS A 62 1.96 3.03 16.61
CA LYS A 62 2.50 4.38 16.72
C LYS A 62 2.48 5.15 15.39
N TYR A 63 2.78 4.49 14.28
CA TYR A 63 2.97 5.20 13.00
C TYR A 63 1.82 5.03 12.01
N MET A 64 1.09 3.91 12.02
CA MET A 64 0.10 3.61 10.97
C MET A 64 -1.11 4.55 10.98
N ALA A 65 -1.47 5.08 12.15
CA ALA A 65 -2.61 6.00 12.33
C ALA A 65 -2.20 7.46 12.54
N ASP A 66 -0.92 7.78 12.34
CA ASP A 66 -0.42 9.15 12.39
C ASP A 66 -0.80 9.87 11.07
N PRO A 67 -1.65 10.92 11.11
CA PRO A 67 -2.11 11.62 9.92
C PRO A 67 -0.98 12.30 9.13
N PHE A 68 0.15 12.61 9.78
CA PHE A 68 1.32 13.18 9.10
C PHE A 68 2.11 12.11 8.35
N VAL A 69 2.18 10.89 8.89
CA VAL A 69 2.74 9.72 8.18
C VAL A 69 1.90 9.41 6.95
N VAL A 70 0.58 9.33 7.11
CA VAL A 70 -0.37 9.11 5.99
C VAL A 70 -0.27 10.24 4.96
N GLY A 71 -0.21 11.50 5.42
CA GLY A 71 -0.08 12.66 4.54
C GLY A 71 1.22 12.68 3.74
N ALA A 72 2.34 12.26 4.34
CA ALA A 72 3.63 12.16 3.66
C ALA A 72 3.67 11.01 2.64
N ALA A 73 3.06 9.86 2.96
CA ALA A 73 2.99 8.71 2.06
C ALA A 73 2.01 8.93 0.88
N GLY A 74 1.02 9.82 1.03
CA GLY A 74 0.09 10.18 -0.03
C GLY A 74 -0.69 8.98 -0.56
N GLN A 75 -0.69 8.78 -1.89
CA GLN A 75 -1.40 7.70 -2.56
C GLN A 75 -0.53 6.46 -2.82
N ARG A 76 0.66 6.38 -2.22
CA ARG A 76 1.66 5.35 -2.52
C ARG A 76 1.10 3.93 -2.51
N ALA A 77 0.39 3.53 -1.45
CA ALA A 77 -0.15 2.18 -1.34
C ALA A 77 -1.05 1.82 -2.54
N ALA A 78 -1.99 2.71 -2.89
CA ALA A 78 -2.88 2.50 -4.03
C ALA A 78 -2.15 2.47 -5.38
N ILE A 79 -1.05 3.21 -5.54
CA ILE A 79 -0.25 3.18 -6.77
C ILE A 79 0.51 1.86 -6.87
N LEU A 80 1.22 1.47 -5.82
CA LEU A 80 2.00 0.22 -5.76
C LEU A 80 1.13 -1.02 -5.88
N GLU A 81 -0.06 -1.02 -5.28
CA GLU A 81 -1.09 -2.05 -5.46
C GLU A 81 -1.41 -2.24 -6.96
N ASN A 82 -1.73 -1.17 -7.67
CA ASN A 82 -2.18 -1.26 -9.07
C ASN A 82 -1.05 -1.52 -10.09
N LEU A 83 0.21 -1.38 -9.66
CA LEU A 83 1.38 -1.78 -10.45
C LEU A 83 1.62 -3.29 -10.38
N TRP A 84 1.06 -3.99 -9.39
CA TRP A 84 1.12 -5.45 -9.35
C TRP A 84 0.10 -6.05 -10.33
N PRO A 85 0.50 -6.92 -11.28
CA PRO A 85 -0.35 -7.31 -12.41
C PRO A 85 -1.73 -7.84 -12.00
N GLN A 86 -1.79 -8.83 -11.13
CA GLN A 86 -3.03 -9.54 -10.73
C GLN A 86 -3.92 -8.69 -9.83
N LEU A 87 -3.30 -7.88 -8.97
CA LEU A 87 -4.01 -7.00 -8.06
C LEU A 87 -4.64 -5.87 -8.89
N GLY A 88 -3.87 -5.27 -9.79
CA GLY A 88 -4.37 -4.34 -10.79
C GLY A 88 -5.53 -4.93 -11.59
N GLN A 89 -5.40 -6.15 -12.14
CA GLN A 89 -6.52 -6.76 -12.87
C GLN A 89 -7.78 -6.94 -12.00
N GLY A 90 -7.61 -7.39 -10.75
CA GLY A 90 -8.70 -7.50 -9.78
C GLY A 90 -9.42 -6.18 -9.54
N VAL A 91 -8.68 -5.06 -9.45
CA VAL A 91 -9.27 -3.73 -9.37
C VAL A 91 -9.98 -3.35 -10.67
N SER A 92 -9.39 -3.62 -11.83
CA SER A 92 -9.99 -3.31 -13.13
C SER A 92 -11.34 -4.02 -13.32
N ASP A 93 -11.42 -5.29 -12.97
CA ASP A 93 -12.60 -6.12 -13.23
C ASP A 93 -13.71 -5.91 -12.21
N HIS A 94 -13.35 -5.78 -10.91
CA HIS A 94 -14.31 -5.83 -9.81
C HIS A 94 -14.55 -4.48 -9.15
N SER A 95 -13.77 -3.45 -9.48
CA SER A 95 -14.03 -2.12 -8.93
C SER A 95 -15.07 -1.36 -9.74
N VAL A 96 -16.05 -0.79 -9.04
CA VAL A 96 -17.00 0.21 -9.57
C VAL A 96 -16.33 1.42 -10.24
N ILE A 97 -15.03 1.61 -10.02
CA ILE A 97 -14.16 2.59 -10.70
C ILE A 97 -14.28 2.47 -12.22
N VAL A 98 -14.38 1.25 -12.77
CA VAL A 98 -14.36 1.04 -14.22
C VAL A 98 -15.75 0.74 -14.82
N SER A 99 -16.78 0.53 -14.00
CA SER A 99 -18.12 0.07 -14.42
C SER A 99 -19.15 1.17 -14.72
N GLY A 100 -18.73 2.39 -15.02
CA GLY A 100 -19.69 3.42 -15.46
C GLY A 100 -19.04 4.55 -16.26
N HIS A 101 -19.83 5.18 -17.13
CA HIS A 101 -19.47 6.22 -18.10
C HIS A 101 -18.86 7.51 -17.51
N ASN A 102 -18.55 7.56 -16.21
CA ASN A 102 -17.90 8.67 -15.52
C ASN A 102 -16.92 8.14 -14.45
N GLY A 103 -15.67 7.90 -14.84
CA GLY A 103 -14.57 7.47 -13.94
C GLY A 103 -14.02 8.64 -13.11
N GLY A 104 -14.81 9.17 -12.18
CA GLY A 104 -14.50 10.37 -11.39
C GLY A 104 -13.75 10.13 -10.07
N PHE A 105 -13.18 11.22 -9.54
CA PHE A 105 -12.49 11.34 -8.24
C PHE A 105 -13.29 10.74 -7.06
N ASP A 106 -14.63 10.83 -7.11
CA ASP A 106 -15.53 10.32 -6.07
C ASP A 106 -15.43 8.81 -5.84
N LYS A 107 -15.13 8.03 -6.88
CA LYS A 107 -15.05 6.56 -6.78
C LYS A 107 -13.74 6.08 -6.14
N ILE A 108 -12.64 6.81 -6.39
CA ILE A 108 -11.35 6.57 -5.74
C ILE A 108 -11.41 6.99 -4.28
N ILE A 109 -12.11 8.09 -3.97
CA ILE A 109 -12.43 8.47 -2.59
C ILE A 109 -13.30 7.39 -1.93
N GLN A 110 -14.29 6.84 -2.61
CA GLN A 110 -15.15 5.78 -2.03
C GLN A 110 -14.35 4.49 -1.75
N ARG A 111 -13.47 4.06 -2.66
CA ARG A 111 -12.55 2.93 -2.40
C ARG A 111 -11.61 3.23 -1.24
N GLY A 112 -10.97 4.40 -1.24
CA GLY A 112 -10.12 4.86 -0.15
C GLY A 112 -10.86 4.88 1.19
N ARG A 113 -12.13 5.28 1.21
CA ARG A 113 -13.00 5.24 2.39
C ARG A 113 -13.33 3.82 2.86
N SER A 114 -13.53 2.87 1.95
CA SER A 114 -13.77 1.46 2.31
C SER A 114 -12.51 0.83 2.91
N THR A 115 -11.34 1.00 2.28
CA THR A 115 -10.05 0.52 2.81
C THR A 115 -9.70 1.20 4.13
N ALA A 116 -9.86 2.53 4.23
CA ALA A 116 -9.63 3.31 5.44
C ALA A 116 -10.64 3.04 6.57
N LYS A 117 -11.73 2.31 6.30
CA LYS A 117 -12.65 1.82 7.33
C LYS A 117 -12.28 0.42 7.80
N THR A 118 -11.82 -0.46 6.93
CA THR A 118 -11.64 -1.88 7.28
C THR A 118 -10.24 -2.18 7.80
N ILE A 119 -9.19 -1.66 7.17
CA ILE A 119 -7.80 -1.94 7.59
C ILE A 119 -7.52 -1.48 9.03
N PRO A 120 -7.92 -0.25 9.43
CA PRO A 120 -7.74 0.16 10.83
C PRO A 120 -8.43 -0.75 11.84
N MET A 121 -9.59 -1.30 11.50
CA MET A 121 -10.33 -2.22 12.39
C MET A 121 -9.66 -3.59 12.51
N VAL A 122 -8.84 -3.99 11.55
CA VAL A 122 -8.01 -5.20 11.70
C VAL A 122 -6.89 -4.97 12.71
N VAL A 123 -6.34 -3.74 12.78
CA VAL A 123 -5.14 -3.46 13.60
C VAL A 123 -5.45 -2.90 14.99
N PHE A 124 -6.48 -2.05 15.12
CA PHE A 124 -6.74 -1.26 16.34
C PHE A 124 -7.94 -1.73 17.16
N SER A 125 -8.74 -2.67 16.65
CA SER A 125 -9.90 -3.21 17.38
C SER A 125 -9.49 -4.18 18.50
N THR A 126 -10.47 -4.60 19.30
CA THR A 126 -10.25 -5.66 20.30
C THR A 126 -9.80 -6.96 19.63
N PRO A 127 -9.14 -7.88 20.36
CA PRO A 127 -8.63 -9.11 19.76
C PRO A 127 -9.69 -9.97 19.03
N GLU A 128 -10.91 -10.02 19.56
CA GLU A 128 -12.04 -10.73 18.95
C GLU A 128 -12.48 -10.06 17.65
N GLU A 129 -12.68 -8.74 17.68
CA GLU A 129 -13.10 -7.96 16.51
C GLU A 129 -12.04 -7.97 15.41
N ALA A 130 -10.76 -7.82 15.76
CA ALA A 130 -9.65 -7.84 14.81
C ALA A 130 -9.63 -9.15 13.99
N ARG A 131 -9.83 -10.31 14.64
CA ARG A 131 -9.96 -11.63 13.98
C ARG A 131 -11.16 -11.68 13.05
N LYS A 132 -12.31 -11.15 13.48
CA LYS A 132 -13.53 -11.07 12.69
C LYS A 132 -13.35 -10.20 11.44
N TYR A 133 -12.79 -9.00 11.60
CA TYR A 133 -12.52 -8.08 10.49
C TYR A 133 -11.49 -8.67 9.51
N GLY A 134 -10.43 -9.33 10.00
CA GLY A 134 -9.46 -10.01 9.15
C GLY A 134 -10.10 -11.09 8.26
N VAL A 135 -10.94 -11.96 8.84
CA VAL A 135 -11.70 -12.96 8.07
C VAL A 135 -12.71 -12.32 7.12
N GLN A 136 -13.34 -11.22 7.52
CA GLN A 136 -14.27 -10.47 6.66
C GLN A 136 -13.56 -9.91 5.42
N VAL A 137 -12.36 -9.32 5.60
CA VAL A 137 -11.53 -8.83 4.49
C VAL A 137 -11.19 -9.98 3.56
N ARG A 138 -10.69 -11.10 4.09
CA ARG A 138 -10.39 -12.29 3.28
C ARG A 138 -11.63 -12.78 2.52
N ASN A 139 -12.77 -12.93 3.17
CA ASN A 139 -13.99 -13.45 2.54
C ASN A 139 -14.51 -12.54 1.43
N PHE A 140 -14.35 -11.22 1.57
CA PHE A 140 -14.66 -10.27 0.49
C PHE A 140 -13.81 -10.53 -0.76
N HIS A 141 -12.54 -10.91 -0.60
CA HIS A 141 -11.64 -11.16 -1.73
C HIS A 141 -11.83 -12.54 -2.40
N LYS A 142 -12.63 -13.46 -1.84
CA LYS A 142 -12.82 -14.82 -2.39
C LYS A 142 -13.45 -14.86 -3.77
N SER A 143 -14.33 -13.90 -4.07
CA SER A 143 -14.98 -13.83 -5.39
C SER A 143 -14.18 -13.02 -6.41
N ILE A 144 -13.06 -12.39 -6.00
CA ILE A 144 -12.26 -11.53 -6.87
C ILE A 144 -11.23 -12.40 -7.59
N LYS A 145 -11.58 -12.77 -8.81
CA LYS A 145 -10.78 -13.60 -9.72
C LYS A 145 -11.19 -13.32 -11.15
N GLY A 146 -10.36 -13.73 -12.09
CA GLY A 146 -10.64 -13.49 -13.50
C GLY A 146 -9.51 -13.97 -14.38
N ASP A 147 -9.50 -13.45 -15.60
CA ASP A 147 -8.53 -13.80 -16.63
C ASP A 147 -7.36 -12.79 -16.62
N MET A 148 -6.22 -13.24 -17.14
CA MET A 148 -4.99 -12.48 -17.34
C MET A 148 -4.55 -12.64 -18.81
N PRO A 149 -3.57 -11.85 -19.30
CA PRO A 149 -2.94 -12.09 -20.59
C PRO A 149 -2.44 -13.53 -20.76
N ASN A 150 -2.22 -13.95 -22.01
CA ASN A 150 -1.74 -15.30 -22.36
C ASN A 150 -2.68 -16.44 -21.89
N GLY A 151 -3.98 -16.17 -21.71
CA GLY A 151 -4.96 -17.17 -21.28
C GLY A 151 -4.83 -17.61 -19.81
N ARG A 152 -3.98 -16.94 -19.03
CA ARG A 152 -3.78 -17.20 -17.59
C ARG A 152 -4.95 -16.69 -16.77
N LYS A 153 -4.95 -17.02 -15.48
CA LYS A 153 -5.95 -16.57 -14.51
C LYS A 153 -5.30 -15.87 -13.33
N TYR A 154 -6.08 -15.06 -12.63
CA TYR A 154 -5.67 -14.52 -11.34
C TYR A 154 -6.71 -14.81 -10.27
N HIS A 155 -6.25 -14.80 -9.02
CA HIS A 155 -7.12 -14.82 -7.86
C HIS A 155 -6.58 -13.85 -6.80
N ALA A 156 -7.45 -13.04 -6.21
CA ALA A 156 -7.01 -12.01 -5.25
C ALA A 156 -6.40 -12.59 -3.98
N ILE A 157 -6.82 -13.80 -3.56
CA ILE A 157 -6.30 -14.51 -2.38
C ILE A 157 -5.01 -15.31 -2.68
N ASN A 158 -4.46 -15.26 -3.90
CA ASN A 158 -3.15 -15.84 -4.14
C ASN A 158 -2.11 -15.26 -3.15
N ALA A 159 -1.28 -16.11 -2.54
CA ALA A 159 -0.41 -15.75 -1.42
C ALA A 159 0.50 -14.56 -1.72
N GLU A 160 1.15 -14.55 -2.89
CA GLU A 160 2.03 -13.47 -3.34
C GLU A 160 1.26 -12.16 -3.55
N THR A 161 0.13 -12.24 -4.24
CA THR A 161 -0.71 -11.07 -4.54
C THR A 161 -1.28 -10.45 -3.26
N TYR A 162 -1.76 -11.28 -2.35
CA TYR A 162 -2.35 -10.82 -1.08
C TYR A 162 -1.29 -10.29 -0.13
N TYR A 163 -0.10 -10.92 -0.07
CA TYR A 163 1.02 -10.41 0.71
C TYR A 163 1.52 -9.07 0.17
N TRP A 164 1.61 -8.88 -1.15
CA TRP A 164 1.99 -7.58 -1.70
C TRP A 164 1.04 -6.46 -1.27
N ALA A 165 -0.28 -6.69 -1.32
CA ALA A 165 -1.26 -5.72 -0.83
C ALA A 165 -0.96 -5.30 0.63
N HIS A 166 -0.69 -6.28 1.50
CA HIS A 166 -0.32 -6.06 2.90
C HIS A 166 0.98 -5.25 3.05
N VAL A 167 2.00 -5.57 2.26
CA VAL A 167 3.28 -4.84 2.25
C VAL A 167 3.09 -3.36 1.97
N THR A 168 2.24 -3.00 1.00
CA THR A 168 2.04 -1.59 0.63
C THR A 168 1.53 -0.71 1.78
N PHE A 169 0.88 -1.28 2.79
CA PHE A 169 0.37 -0.52 3.92
C PHE A 169 1.46 -0.16 4.94
N PHE A 170 2.26 -1.13 5.38
CA PHE A 170 3.28 -0.84 6.39
C PHE A 170 4.55 -0.25 5.77
N GLU A 171 4.86 -0.56 4.50
CA GLU A 171 5.97 0.07 3.77
C GLU A 171 5.76 1.58 3.63
N ALA A 172 4.51 2.06 3.59
CA ALA A 172 4.20 3.49 3.58
C ALA A 172 4.78 4.23 4.81
N ILE A 173 4.95 3.54 5.95
CA ILE A 173 5.63 4.09 7.14
C ILE A 173 7.11 4.30 6.85
N TYR A 174 7.77 3.34 6.20
CA TYR A 174 9.18 3.46 5.80
C TYR A 174 9.35 4.61 4.82
N ARG A 175 8.47 4.70 3.82
CA ARG A 175 8.53 5.81 2.87
C ARG A 175 8.35 7.16 3.55
N ALA A 176 7.36 7.31 4.42
CA ALA A 176 7.14 8.56 5.15
C ALA A 176 8.36 8.94 6.01
N SER A 177 9.02 7.95 6.61
CA SER A 177 10.27 8.11 7.35
C SER A 177 11.41 8.61 6.44
N ASP A 178 11.62 7.96 5.30
CA ASP A 178 12.69 8.29 4.34
C ASP A 178 12.45 9.68 3.69
N LEU A 179 11.19 10.09 3.54
CA LEU A 179 10.82 11.44 3.13
C LEU A 179 11.14 12.50 4.19
N GLY A 180 11.32 12.10 5.45
CA GLY A 180 11.74 12.97 6.55
C GLY A 180 10.61 13.63 7.31
N VAL A 181 9.40 13.04 7.33
CA VAL A 181 8.27 13.58 8.12
C VAL A 181 8.43 13.36 9.63
N LEU A 182 9.19 12.34 10.01
CA LEU A 182 9.47 11.97 11.40
C LEU A 182 10.57 12.85 12.03
N GLU A 183 10.78 12.71 13.34
CA GLU A 183 11.84 13.34 14.13
C GLU A 183 13.22 13.02 13.53
N ARG A 184 13.41 11.74 13.18
CA ARG A 184 14.56 11.18 12.49
C ARG A 184 14.10 10.04 11.58
N PRO A 185 14.90 9.65 10.58
CA PRO A 185 14.68 8.39 9.88
C PRO A 185 14.61 7.23 10.87
N LEU A 186 13.74 6.26 10.57
CA LEU A 186 13.64 5.02 11.32
C LEU A 186 14.95 4.27 11.14
N SER A 187 15.47 3.75 12.24
CA SER A 187 16.63 2.86 12.19
C SER A 187 16.23 1.54 11.52
N ARG A 188 17.23 0.78 11.08
CA ARG A 188 17.00 -0.54 10.49
C ARG A 188 16.26 -1.46 11.46
N GLU A 189 16.58 -1.38 12.74
CA GLU A 189 15.96 -2.15 13.81
C GLU A 189 14.49 -1.78 14.05
N GLU A 190 14.14 -0.51 13.92
CA GLU A 190 12.75 -0.05 14.00
C GLU A 190 11.95 -0.53 12.79
N LYS A 191 12.53 -0.48 11.58
CA LYS A 191 11.90 -1.07 10.40
C LYS A 191 11.74 -2.58 10.54
N ALA A 192 12.75 -3.29 11.05
CA ALA A 192 12.66 -4.73 11.33
C ALA A 192 11.57 -5.06 12.37
N GLN A 193 11.42 -4.23 13.41
CA GLN A 193 10.37 -4.41 14.42
C GLN A 193 8.96 -4.20 13.82
N ILE A 194 8.76 -3.15 13.00
CA ILE A 194 7.50 -2.93 12.29
C ILE A 194 7.18 -4.11 11.36
N PHE A 195 8.19 -4.65 10.68
CA PHE A 195 8.04 -5.86 9.85
C PHE A 195 7.56 -7.05 10.70
N GLU A 196 8.19 -7.33 11.84
CA GLU A 196 7.77 -8.42 12.73
C GLU A 196 6.34 -8.24 13.27
N GLU A 197 5.96 -7.01 13.63
CA GLU A 197 4.59 -6.67 14.05
C GLU A 197 3.58 -6.84 12.89
N SER A 198 4.00 -6.56 11.66
CA SER A 198 3.18 -6.76 10.47
C SER A 198 2.87 -8.24 10.20
N LYS A 199 3.69 -9.18 10.71
CA LYS A 199 3.42 -10.63 10.60
C LYS A 199 2.21 -11.03 11.44
N GLU A 200 2.11 -10.48 12.66
CA GLU A 200 0.94 -10.68 13.52
C GLU A 200 -0.30 -10.14 12.81
N TRP A 201 -0.23 -8.92 12.28
CA TRP A 201 -1.31 -8.35 11.48
C TRP A 201 -1.70 -9.24 10.28
N PHE A 202 -0.75 -9.68 9.47
CA PHE A 202 -1.03 -10.50 8.29
C PHE A 202 -1.76 -11.81 8.63
N SER A 203 -1.39 -12.42 9.76
CA SER A 203 -2.00 -13.66 10.23
C SER A 203 -3.52 -13.55 10.44
N LEU A 204 -4.03 -12.34 10.75
CA LEU A 204 -5.47 -12.09 10.96
C LEU A 204 -6.31 -12.36 9.71
N TYR A 205 -5.72 -12.29 8.52
CA TYR A 205 -6.45 -12.54 7.28
C TYR A 205 -6.77 -14.02 7.09
N GLY A 206 -5.97 -14.94 7.63
CA GLY A 206 -6.18 -16.39 7.46
C GLY A 206 -5.98 -16.86 6.01
N VAL A 207 -4.95 -16.32 5.35
CA VAL A 207 -4.43 -16.71 4.04
C VAL A 207 -3.06 -17.38 4.21
N ASP A 208 -2.64 -18.18 3.24
CA ASP A 208 -1.31 -18.80 3.24
C ASP A 208 -0.22 -17.71 3.26
N ASP A 209 0.70 -17.84 4.22
CA ASP A 209 1.79 -16.90 4.46
C ASP A 209 3.12 -17.33 3.84
N ARG A 210 3.14 -18.34 2.96
CA ARG A 210 4.34 -18.77 2.22
C ARG A 210 5.07 -17.66 1.46
N ALA A 211 4.36 -16.61 1.06
CA ALA A 211 4.94 -15.45 0.38
C ALA A 211 5.57 -14.43 1.34
N GLN A 212 5.29 -14.53 2.64
CA GLN A 212 5.85 -13.66 3.67
C GLN A 212 7.30 -14.08 3.98
N PRO A 213 8.28 -13.17 3.82
CA PRO A 213 9.65 -13.37 4.25
C PRO A 213 9.73 -13.73 5.74
N GLN A 214 10.71 -14.55 6.12
CA GLN A 214 10.88 -14.99 7.50
C GLN A 214 11.75 -14.03 8.31
N THR A 215 12.67 -13.32 7.64
CA THR A 215 13.57 -12.34 8.24
C THR A 215 13.43 -10.97 7.58
N TYR A 216 13.91 -9.93 8.26
CA TYR A 216 13.92 -8.58 7.68
C TYR A 216 14.90 -8.46 6.49
N ASP A 217 16.02 -9.19 6.50
CA ASP A 217 16.96 -9.24 5.35
C ASP A 217 16.29 -9.82 4.10
N GLU A 218 15.52 -10.90 4.26
CA GLU A 218 14.72 -11.48 3.17
C GLU A 218 13.64 -10.50 2.70
N PHE A 219 13.02 -9.75 3.62
CA PHE A 219 12.05 -8.72 3.27
C PHE A 219 12.67 -7.56 2.48
N GLU A 220 13.86 -7.08 2.86
CA GLU A 220 14.57 -6.05 2.09
C GLU A 220 14.90 -6.54 0.68
N SER A 221 15.32 -7.81 0.55
CA SER A 221 15.59 -8.44 -0.74
C SER A 221 14.31 -8.60 -1.58
N TYR A 222 13.22 -9.04 -0.95
CA TYR A 222 11.89 -9.15 -1.58
C TYR A 222 11.41 -7.79 -2.09
N LEU A 223 11.46 -6.74 -1.26
CA LEU A 223 10.98 -5.41 -1.64
C LEU A 223 11.79 -4.84 -2.80
N LYS A 224 13.11 -5.02 -2.79
CA LYS A 224 13.99 -4.64 -3.89
C LYS A 224 13.63 -5.37 -5.18
N ASP A 225 13.46 -6.68 -5.13
CA ASP A 225 13.06 -7.47 -6.31
C ASP A 225 11.70 -7.02 -6.86
N VAL A 226 10.71 -6.77 -5.99
CA VAL A 226 9.39 -6.29 -6.44
C VAL A 226 9.54 -4.97 -7.21
N PHE A 227 10.23 -3.99 -6.65
CA PHE A 227 10.40 -2.68 -7.27
C PHE A 227 11.23 -2.71 -8.55
N ASP A 228 12.21 -3.60 -8.65
CA ASP A 228 13.09 -3.69 -9.81
C ASP A 228 12.47 -4.53 -10.95
N ASN A 229 11.71 -5.58 -10.61
CA ASN A 229 11.40 -6.65 -11.56
C ASN A 229 9.91 -7.05 -11.69
N ARG A 230 9.06 -6.77 -10.69
CA ARG A 230 7.70 -7.35 -10.64
C ARG A 230 6.57 -6.36 -10.88
N LEU A 231 6.83 -5.07 -10.70
CA LEU A 231 5.85 -4.01 -10.97
C LEU A 231 5.77 -3.73 -12.47
N VAL A 232 4.56 -3.70 -13.02
CA VAL A 232 4.32 -3.52 -14.45
C VAL A 232 3.50 -2.29 -14.75
N ASN A 233 3.80 -1.66 -15.89
CA ASN A 233 2.94 -0.63 -16.44
C ASN A 233 1.69 -1.26 -17.06
N SER A 234 0.52 -0.68 -16.82
CA SER A 234 -0.75 -1.10 -17.40
C SER A 234 -1.68 0.10 -17.53
N LYS A 235 -2.74 -0.02 -18.33
CA LYS A 235 -3.77 1.04 -18.44
C LYS A 235 -4.36 1.41 -17.09
N LEU A 236 -4.57 0.44 -16.19
CA LEU A 236 -5.02 0.73 -14.83
C LEU A 236 -3.96 1.48 -14.01
N ALA A 237 -2.70 1.05 -14.04
CA ALA A 237 -1.62 1.75 -13.33
C ALA A 237 -1.53 3.23 -13.78
N GLN A 238 -1.64 3.46 -15.09
CA GLN A 238 -1.71 4.80 -15.69
C GLN A 238 -2.95 5.59 -15.25
N TYR A 239 -4.10 4.93 -15.10
CA TYR A 239 -5.32 5.56 -14.59
C TYR A 239 -5.14 6.04 -13.14
N THR A 240 -4.50 5.25 -12.28
CA THR A 240 -4.27 5.58 -10.87
C THR A 240 -3.42 6.85 -10.71
N VAL A 241 -2.40 7.04 -11.54
CA VAL A 241 -1.59 8.27 -11.55
C VAL A 241 -2.15 9.37 -12.46
N GLY A 242 -3.27 9.13 -13.13
CA GLY A 242 -3.92 10.10 -14.02
C GLY A 242 -4.29 11.42 -13.35
N PHE A 243 -4.51 11.43 -12.03
CA PHE A 243 -4.75 12.67 -11.25
C PHE A 243 -3.52 13.55 -11.15
N ALA A 244 -2.31 12.98 -11.16
CA ALA A 244 -1.09 13.78 -11.27
C ALA A 244 -1.01 14.51 -12.63
N ARG A 245 -1.70 14.02 -13.65
CA ARG A 245 -1.72 14.60 -14.99
C ARG A 245 -2.91 15.54 -15.23
N LYS A 246 -3.96 15.46 -14.41
CA LYS A 246 -5.24 16.19 -14.61
C LYS A 246 -5.50 17.22 -13.51
N THR A 247 -6.13 18.33 -13.86
CA THR A 247 -6.77 19.24 -12.91
C THR A 247 -8.05 18.58 -12.39
N LEU A 248 -8.39 18.74 -11.10
CA LEU A 248 -9.69 18.29 -10.58
C LEU A 248 -10.82 18.92 -11.42
N PRO A 249 -11.86 18.16 -11.81
CA PRO A 249 -12.98 18.76 -12.52
C PRO A 249 -13.82 19.60 -11.55
N LEU A 250 -14.38 20.71 -12.02
CA LEU A 250 -15.15 21.66 -11.18
C LEU A 250 -16.35 20.99 -10.49
N ASN A 251 -16.90 19.93 -11.09
CA ASN A 251 -18.01 19.15 -10.53
C ASN A 251 -17.64 18.30 -9.29
N ALA A 252 -16.34 18.13 -8.99
CA ALA A 252 -15.89 17.49 -7.75
C ALA A 252 -16.14 18.36 -6.50
N PHE A 253 -16.47 19.65 -6.69
CA PHE A 253 -16.85 20.55 -5.60
C PHE A 253 -18.37 20.68 -5.51
N PRO A 254 -18.96 20.72 -4.29
CA PRO A 254 -20.36 21.05 -4.10
C PRO A 254 -20.72 22.35 -4.81
N GLU A 255 -21.91 22.42 -5.40
CA GLU A 255 -22.31 23.52 -6.30
C GLU A 255 -22.13 24.91 -5.67
N LYS A 256 -22.45 25.03 -4.38
CA LYS A 256 -22.25 26.25 -3.57
C LYS A 256 -20.80 26.76 -3.51
N TYR A 257 -19.81 25.88 -3.68
CA TYR A 257 -18.38 26.24 -3.61
C TYR A 257 -17.72 26.31 -4.98
N ARG A 258 -18.41 25.95 -6.07
CA ARG A 258 -17.85 26.00 -7.43
C ARG A 258 -17.38 27.39 -7.86
N PRO A 259 -18.10 28.50 -7.59
CA PRO A 259 -17.61 29.84 -7.95
C PRO A 259 -16.28 30.21 -7.29
N LEU A 260 -16.08 29.78 -6.04
CA LEU A 260 -14.83 30.00 -5.29
C LEU A 260 -13.71 29.03 -5.69
N ALA A 261 -14.06 27.78 -6.04
CA ALA A 261 -13.10 26.76 -6.44
C ALA A 261 -12.55 27.00 -7.86
N ARG A 262 -13.35 27.57 -8.77
CA ARG A 262 -12.98 27.79 -10.18
C ARG A 262 -11.64 28.54 -10.38
N PRO A 263 -11.35 29.66 -9.70
CA PRO A 263 -10.03 30.31 -9.81
C PRO A 263 -8.90 29.54 -9.11
N LEU A 264 -9.21 28.69 -8.12
CA LEU A 264 -8.24 27.90 -7.35
C LEU A 264 -7.91 26.55 -8.00
N LEU A 265 -8.69 26.08 -8.97
CA LEU A 265 -8.51 24.78 -9.64
C LEU A 265 -7.09 24.55 -10.19
N PRO A 266 -6.47 25.50 -10.92
CA PRO A 266 -5.10 25.33 -11.38
C PRO A 266 -4.08 25.20 -10.23
N LEU A 267 -4.35 25.85 -9.09
CA LEU A 267 -3.51 25.77 -7.91
C LEU A 267 -3.63 24.40 -7.23
N LEU A 268 -4.83 23.80 -7.23
CA LEU A 268 -5.11 22.48 -6.66
C LEU A 268 -4.54 21.29 -7.47
N ARG A 269 -4.09 21.51 -8.71
CA ARG A 269 -3.32 20.52 -9.48
C ARG A 269 -2.00 20.15 -8.78
N THR A 270 -1.39 21.12 -8.12
CA THR A 270 -0.04 20.99 -7.56
C THR A 270 0.00 20.10 -6.30
N PRO A 271 -0.91 20.25 -5.32
CA PRO A 271 -1.01 19.34 -4.19
C PRO A 271 -1.32 17.88 -4.56
N LEU A 272 -2.19 17.62 -5.54
CA LEU A 272 -2.47 16.24 -5.97
C LEU A 272 -1.24 15.58 -6.58
N ARG A 273 -0.47 16.31 -7.40
CA ARG A 273 0.83 15.81 -7.91
C ARG A 273 1.79 15.46 -6.77
N TRP A 274 1.79 16.22 -5.67
CA TRP A 274 2.64 15.96 -4.51
C TRP A 274 2.23 14.70 -3.73
N LEU A 275 0.96 14.30 -3.77
CA LEU A 275 0.49 13.06 -3.15
C LEU A 275 0.73 11.83 -4.03
N THR A 276 1.10 12.01 -5.30
CA THR A 276 1.20 10.91 -6.28
C THR A 276 2.63 10.67 -6.77
N VAL A 277 3.36 11.71 -7.19
CA VAL A 277 4.65 11.53 -7.89
C VAL A 277 5.85 11.42 -6.95
N PRO A 278 6.10 12.37 -6.02
CA PRO A 278 7.34 12.36 -5.25
C PRO A 278 7.38 11.26 -4.19
N VAL A 279 6.23 10.68 -3.86
CA VAL A 279 6.11 9.53 -2.98
C VAL A 279 6.64 8.24 -3.60
N LEU A 280 6.93 8.23 -4.92
CA LEU A 280 7.48 7.10 -5.67
C LEU A 280 8.99 7.22 -5.87
N GLU A 281 9.66 6.09 -6.01
CA GLU A 281 11.07 5.95 -6.41
C GLU A 281 11.26 6.38 -7.87
N PRO A 282 12.47 6.82 -8.27
CA PRO A 282 12.76 7.20 -9.65
C PRO A 282 12.35 6.12 -10.67
N GLN A 283 12.72 4.86 -10.44
CA GLN A 283 12.38 3.75 -11.35
C GLN A 283 10.87 3.54 -11.54
N ILE A 284 10.06 3.78 -10.49
CA ILE A 284 8.61 3.67 -10.58
C ILE A 284 8.01 4.86 -11.32
N ARG A 285 8.61 6.05 -11.19
CA ARG A 285 8.23 7.22 -12.00
C ARG A 285 8.55 7.00 -13.48
N ASP A 286 9.71 6.43 -13.77
CA ASP A 286 10.15 6.11 -15.13
C ASP A 286 9.23 5.05 -15.76
N LEU A 287 8.93 3.97 -15.03
CA LEU A 287 7.97 2.94 -15.43
C LEU A 287 6.59 3.53 -15.80
N LEU A 288 6.17 4.56 -15.08
CA LEU A 288 4.89 5.22 -15.30
C LEU A 288 4.96 6.40 -16.28
N GLY A 289 6.14 6.84 -16.71
CA GLY A 289 6.35 8.05 -17.51
C GLY A 289 5.89 9.31 -16.78
N LEU A 290 6.36 9.50 -15.54
CA LEU A 290 6.01 10.63 -14.69
C LEU A 290 7.18 11.62 -14.57
N ASP A 291 7.05 12.74 -15.26
CA ASP A 291 8.02 13.84 -15.13
C ASP A 291 7.95 14.49 -13.75
N TRP A 292 9.13 14.77 -13.21
CA TRP A 292 9.30 15.45 -11.92
C TRP A 292 10.45 16.45 -11.97
N SER A 293 10.12 17.74 -11.94
CA SER A 293 11.11 18.81 -12.02
C SER A 293 11.77 19.14 -10.67
N GLU A 294 12.97 19.72 -10.71
CA GLU A 294 13.63 20.20 -9.49
C GLU A 294 12.82 21.26 -8.72
N LYS A 295 12.03 22.07 -9.44
CA LYS A 295 11.16 23.06 -8.82
C LYS A 295 10.05 22.38 -8.01
N GLU A 296 9.43 21.36 -8.57
CA GLU A 296 8.42 20.55 -7.86
C GLU A 296 9.04 19.83 -6.67
N GLU A 297 10.25 19.27 -6.81
CA GLU A 297 11.01 18.66 -5.73
C GLU A 297 11.26 19.63 -4.56
N ARG A 298 11.67 20.88 -4.85
CA ARG A 298 11.88 21.90 -3.82
C ARG A 298 10.59 22.25 -3.07
N TRP A 299 9.46 22.32 -3.75
CA TRP A 299 8.17 22.61 -3.11
C TRP A 299 7.67 21.42 -2.29
N PHE A 300 7.83 20.20 -2.80
CA PHE A 300 7.50 18.99 -2.07
C PHE A 300 8.35 18.85 -0.80
N ARG A 301 9.66 19.12 -0.86
CA ARG A 301 10.51 19.15 0.35
C ARG A 301 10.05 20.20 1.36
N ARG A 302 9.53 21.35 0.91
CA ARG A 302 8.92 22.34 1.81
C ARG A 302 7.63 21.82 2.44
N TYR A 303 6.80 21.12 1.68
CA TYR A 303 5.59 20.46 2.18
C TYR A 303 5.92 19.41 3.25
N ILE A 304 6.89 18.52 3.01
CA ILE A 304 7.28 17.53 4.02
C ILE A 304 7.89 18.21 5.26
N LYS A 305 8.69 19.27 5.08
CA LYS A 305 9.19 20.08 6.20
C LYS A 305 8.07 20.75 6.99
N SER A 306 6.98 21.20 6.35
CA SER A 306 5.85 21.79 7.07
C SER A 306 5.05 20.73 7.83
N LEU A 307 4.81 19.55 7.23
CA LEU A 307 4.21 18.41 7.94
C LEU A 307 5.03 18.03 9.17
N ARG A 308 6.35 17.86 9.01
CA ARG A 308 7.28 17.60 10.12
C ARG A 308 7.18 18.68 11.17
N PHE A 309 7.27 19.96 10.79
CA PHE A 309 7.22 21.08 11.74
C PHE A 309 5.93 21.05 12.57
N ILE A 310 4.77 20.89 11.93
CA ILE A 310 3.47 20.84 12.62
C ILE A 310 3.41 19.63 13.55
N ARG A 311 3.82 18.44 13.06
CA ARG A 311 3.87 17.21 13.85
C ARG A 311 4.73 17.38 15.10
N LEU A 312 5.97 17.87 14.94
CA LEU A 312 6.91 18.11 16.05
C LEU A 312 6.39 19.15 17.03
N ALA A 313 5.76 20.22 16.54
CA ALA A 313 5.15 21.24 17.39
C ALA A 313 4.01 20.65 18.22
N MET A 314 3.14 19.83 17.62
CA MET A 314 2.04 19.17 18.34
C MET A 314 2.55 18.20 19.42
N MET A 315 3.64 17.47 19.16
CA MET A 315 4.26 16.60 20.17
C MET A 315 4.92 17.41 21.29
N ARG A 316 5.71 18.43 20.95
CA ARG A 316 6.39 19.31 21.91
C ARG A 316 5.41 20.00 22.85
N LEU A 317 4.27 20.46 22.31
CA LEU A 317 3.21 21.14 23.05
C LEU A 317 2.23 20.17 23.73
N ARG A 318 2.46 18.86 23.65
CA ARG A 318 1.57 17.81 24.18
C ARG A 318 0.11 18.03 23.76
N ALA A 319 -0.09 18.37 22.48
CA ALA A 319 -1.41 18.58 21.93
C ALA A 319 -2.27 17.32 22.13
N PRO A 320 -3.58 17.47 22.40
CA PRO A 320 -4.50 16.34 22.57
C PRO A 320 -4.44 15.35 21.40
N LEU A 321 -4.61 14.05 21.68
CA LEU A 321 -4.48 12.97 20.68
C LEU A 321 -5.38 13.16 19.44
N ARG A 322 -6.55 13.81 19.59
CA ARG A 322 -7.46 14.17 18.48
C ARG A 322 -6.85 14.99 17.34
N PHE A 323 -5.74 15.69 17.60
CA PHE A 323 -5.00 16.45 16.58
C PHE A 323 -3.79 15.68 16.04
N ARG A 324 -3.43 14.57 16.68
CA ARG A 324 -2.20 13.82 16.44
C ARG A 324 -2.42 12.43 15.87
N TYR A 325 -3.63 11.88 16.01
CA TYR A 325 -3.98 10.52 15.59
C TYR A 325 -5.39 10.47 15.01
N MET A 326 -5.65 9.47 14.18
CA MET A 326 -6.99 9.17 13.69
C MET A 326 -7.89 8.63 14.81
N PRO A 327 -9.22 8.86 14.78
CA PRO A 327 -10.14 8.49 15.87
C PRO A 327 -10.04 7.04 16.35
N TYR A 328 -9.99 6.07 15.43
CA TYR A 328 -9.90 4.65 15.76
C TYR A 328 -8.63 4.29 16.57
N ALA A 329 -7.51 4.99 16.34
CA ALA A 329 -6.28 4.75 17.09
C ALA A 329 -6.32 5.44 18.45
N ILE A 330 -6.99 6.60 18.54
CA ILE A 330 -7.22 7.27 19.82
C ILE A 330 -8.05 6.36 20.74
N ASP A 331 -9.16 5.82 20.22
CA ASP A 331 -10.02 4.91 20.96
C ASP A 331 -9.25 3.66 21.41
N ALA A 332 -8.36 3.15 20.56
CA ALA A 332 -7.52 2.01 20.88
C ALA A 332 -6.45 2.33 21.95
N PHE A 333 -5.73 3.44 21.83
CA PHE A 333 -4.77 3.88 22.85
C PHE A 333 -5.43 4.11 24.20
N GLN A 334 -6.62 4.72 24.22
CA GLN A 334 -7.40 4.94 25.43
C GLN A 334 -7.89 3.63 26.05
N ARG A 335 -8.39 2.70 25.23
CA ARG A 335 -8.84 1.37 25.69
C ARG A 335 -7.72 0.59 26.37
N GLU A 336 -6.51 0.65 25.80
CA GLU A 336 -5.36 -0.12 26.28
C GLU A 336 -4.53 0.65 27.34
N GLY A 337 -4.88 1.92 27.63
CA GLY A 337 -4.17 2.75 28.60
C GLY A 337 -2.75 3.12 28.16
N ILE A 338 -2.50 3.21 26.85
CA ILE A 338 -1.17 3.42 26.27
C ILE A 338 -1.01 4.86 25.82
N ASN A 339 0.10 5.49 26.23
CA ASN A 339 0.52 6.77 25.68
C ASN A 339 1.41 6.55 24.44
N PRO A 340 1.01 6.98 23.23
CA PRO A 340 1.80 6.78 22.02
C PRO A 340 3.19 7.45 22.04
N ASP A 341 3.39 8.47 22.89
CA ASP A 341 4.69 9.14 23.07
C ASP A 341 5.72 8.26 23.79
N GLU A 342 5.26 7.26 24.55
CA GLU A 342 6.11 6.37 25.37
C GLU A 342 6.49 5.10 24.62
N ILE A 343 5.93 4.87 23.43
CA ILE A 343 6.26 3.71 22.60
C ILE A 343 7.69 3.89 22.04
N THR A 344 8.62 3.06 22.47
CA THR A 344 10.00 2.96 21.96
C THR A 344 10.23 1.63 21.25
N LEU A 345 11.39 1.47 20.63
CA LEU A 345 11.79 0.18 20.06
C LEU A 345 11.84 -0.92 21.12
N GLU A 346 12.36 -0.61 22.31
CA GLU A 346 12.48 -1.55 23.42
C GLU A 346 11.11 -1.94 23.96
N SER A 347 10.20 -0.98 24.15
CA SER A 347 8.84 -1.27 24.63
C SER A 347 8.06 -2.11 23.61
N ALA A 348 8.24 -1.82 22.32
CA ALA A 348 7.61 -2.57 21.22
C ALA A 348 8.11 -4.01 21.12
N ARG A 349 9.43 -4.21 21.23
CA ARG A 349 10.05 -5.55 21.30
C ARG A 349 9.55 -6.34 22.50
N ALA A 350 9.52 -5.71 23.68
CA ALA A 350 9.03 -6.34 24.90
C ALA A 350 7.55 -6.75 24.77
N ALA A 351 6.71 -5.88 24.19
CA ALA A 351 5.30 -6.17 23.98
C ALA A 351 5.09 -7.33 23.00
N LEU A 352 5.82 -7.37 21.89
CA LEU A 352 5.75 -8.47 20.94
C LEU A 352 6.28 -9.79 21.53
N ALA A 353 7.39 -9.75 22.26
CA ALA A 353 7.95 -10.92 22.92
C ALA A 353 6.99 -11.50 23.97
N ALA A 354 6.39 -10.64 24.81
CA ALA A 354 5.39 -11.05 25.79
C ALA A 354 4.15 -11.64 25.11
N HIS A 355 3.68 -11.03 24.02
CA HIS A 355 2.56 -11.53 23.23
C HIS A 355 2.83 -12.94 22.66
N ARG A 356 4.03 -13.17 22.11
CA ARG A 356 4.44 -14.49 21.58
C ARG A 356 4.65 -15.52 22.69
N ALA A 357 5.18 -15.14 23.84
CA ALA A 357 5.34 -16.03 24.98
C ALA A 357 3.98 -16.48 25.56
N ALA A 358 3.02 -15.55 25.70
CA ALA A 358 1.67 -15.86 26.17
C ALA A 358 0.97 -16.88 25.25
N ARG A 359 1.21 -16.82 23.94
CA ARG A 359 0.71 -17.78 22.94
C ARG A 359 1.31 -19.18 23.09
N GLN A 360 2.59 -19.29 23.46
CA GLN A 360 3.24 -20.60 23.63
C GLN A 360 2.78 -21.31 24.91
N ALA A 361 2.26 -20.55 25.88
CA ALA A 361 1.75 -21.06 27.15
C ALA A 361 0.26 -21.45 27.11
N SER A 362 -0.48 -21.04 26.07
CA SER A 362 -1.90 -21.35 25.83
C SER A 362 -2.06 -22.50 24.86
#